data_AF-A0A7J7R855-F1
#
_entry.id   AF-A0A7J7R855-F1
#
_cell.length_a   1.000
_cell.length_b   1.000
_cell.length_c   1.000
_cell.angle_alpha   90.00
_cell.angle_beta   90.00
_cell.angle_gamma   90.00
#
_symmetry.space_group_name_H-M   'P 1'
#
loop_
_entity.id
_entity.type
_entity.pdbx_description
1 polymer ?
#
loop_
_entity_poly.entity_id
_entity_poly.type
_entity_poly.pdbx_seq_one_letter_code
_entity_poly.pdbx_strand_id
1 'polypeptide(L)'
;MATKRLARQLGLIRRKSIAPANGNLGRSKSKQLFDYLIVIDFESTCWNDGKRHQSQEIIEFPAVLLNTSTGEIQSEFHTYVQPQEHPILSEFCTELTGIKQDQVDEGVPLKICLSQFCKWIQKIQQQKKIIFAAGVSDISTSEVKLCAFVTWSDFL
;
A
#
# COMPACT_ATOMS: atom_id res chain seq x y z
N MET A 1 -5.79 -23.59 -17.87
CA MET A 1 -4.61 -24.32 -18.38
C MET A 1 -4.19 -23.91 -19.81
N ALA A 2 -5.09 -23.44 -20.69
CA ALA A 2 -4.76 -23.12 -22.09
C ALA A 2 -3.86 -21.87 -22.29
N THR A 3 -4.12 -20.79 -21.54
CA THR A 3 -3.46 -19.47 -21.74
C THR A 3 -1.96 -19.48 -21.44
N LYS A 4 -1.54 -20.22 -20.39
CA LYS A 4 -0.10 -20.36 -20.05
C LYS A 4 0.68 -21.08 -21.15
N ARG A 5 0.07 -22.03 -21.85
CA ARG A 5 0.74 -22.81 -22.91
C ARG A 5 0.91 -21.97 -24.18
N LEU A 6 -0.13 -21.22 -24.55
CA LEU A 6 -0.08 -20.28 -25.67
C LEU A 6 0.96 -19.17 -25.44
N ALA A 7 0.98 -18.58 -24.24
CA ALA A 7 1.95 -17.54 -23.89
C ALA A 7 3.41 -18.05 -23.90
N ARG A 8 3.66 -19.35 -23.63
CA ARG A 8 4.99 -19.96 -23.83
C ARG A 8 5.35 -20.11 -25.30
N GLN A 9 4.42 -20.56 -26.15
CA GLN A 9 4.67 -20.70 -27.59
C GLN A 9 4.91 -19.36 -28.28
N LEU A 10 4.22 -18.31 -27.84
CA LEU A 10 4.35 -16.96 -28.39
C LEU A 10 5.58 -16.19 -27.85
N GLY A 11 6.40 -16.80 -27.00
CA GLY A 11 7.58 -16.13 -26.41
C GLY A 11 7.25 -14.96 -25.46
N LEU A 12 5.98 -14.82 -25.07
CA LEU A 12 5.49 -13.74 -24.21
C LEU A 12 5.82 -13.96 -22.73
N ILE A 13 6.27 -15.17 -22.36
CA ILE A 13 6.75 -15.48 -21.01
C ILE A 13 8.27 -15.49 -21.00
N ARG A 14 8.88 -14.43 -20.44
CA ARG A 14 10.29 -14.47 -20.04
C ARG A 14 10.44 -15.21 -18.72
N ARG A 15 10.97 -16.43 -18.77
CA ARG A 15 11.40 -17.16 -17.57
C ARG A 15 12.71 -16.55 -17.07
N LYS A 16 12.66 -15.81 -15.96
CA LYS A 16 13.88 -15.44 -15.24
C LYS A 16 14.46 -16.73 -14.67
N SER A 17 15.59 -17.21 -15.18
CA SER A 17 16.29 -18.35 -14.61
C SER A 17 16.81 -17.94 -13.23
N ILE A 18 16.22 -18.50 -12.18
CA ILE A 18 16.83 -18.48 -10.86
C ILE A 18 17.84 -19.63 -10.89
N ALA A 19 19.10 -19.31 -11.13
CA ALA A 19 20.20 -20.26 -10.91
C ALA A 19 20.27 -20.57 -9.40
N PRO A 20 20.61 -21.81 -9.00
CA PRO A 20 20.77 -22.14 -7.59
C PRO A 20 21.92 -21.30 -7.03
N ALA A 21 21.67 -20.65 -5.89
CA ALA A 21 22.58 -19.72 -5.26
C ALA A 21 23.84 -20.43 -4.78
N ASN A 22 24.94 -20.25 -5.50
CA ASN A 22 26.28 -20.51 -5.01
C ASN A 22 27.09 -19.23 -5.20
N GLY A 23 27.47 -18.61 -4.08
CA GLY A 23 28.34 -17.44 -4.05
C GLY A 23 27.63 -16.11 -3.79
N ASN A 24 28.17 -15.35 -2.85
CA ASN A 24 27.86 -13.96 -2.53
C ASN A 24 27.92 -13.04 -3.77
N LEU A 25 26.86 -13.03 -4.58
CA LEU A 25 26.64 -11.98 -5.57
C LEU A 25 25.69 -10.98 -4.95
N GLY A 26 26.24 -9.83 -4.56
CA GLY A 26 25.47 -8.67 -4.11
C GLY A 26 24.29 -8.46 -5.03
N ARG A 27 23.09 -8.57 -4.45
CA ARG A 27 21.82 -8.31 -5.12
C ARG A 27 21.95 -6.97 -5.85
N SER A 28 21.91 -7.00 -7.19
CA SER A 28 22.02 -5.81 -8.03
C SER A 28 21.08 -4.74 -7.46
N LYS A 29 21.65 -3.60 -7.02
CA LYS A 29 20.86 -2.48 -6.50
C LYS A 29 19.74 -2.22 -7.51
N SER A 30 18.49 -2.34 -7.04
CA SER A 30 17.31 -2.07 -7.85
C SER A 30 17.47 -0.73 -8.56
N LYS A 31 17.22 -0.65 -9.87
CA LYS A 31 17.31 0.57 -10.69
C LYS A 31 16.23 1.63 -10.36
N GLN A 32 15.80 1.71 -9.12
CA GLN A 32 14.75 2.64 -8.70
C GLN A 32 15.36 3.65 -7.71
N LEU A 33 14.75 4.84 -7.65
CA LEU A 33 15.30 6.02 -6.98
C LEU A 33 15.08 6.04 -5.46
N PHE A 34 14.08 5.33 -4.96
CA PHE A 34 13.57 5.42 -3.58
C PHE A 34 14.07 4.26 -2.72
N ASP A 35 14.78 4.53 -1.63
CA ASP A 35 15.18 3.48 -0.68
C ASP A 35 13.97 2.80 -0.01
N TYR A 36 12.88 3.55 0.14
CA TYR A 36 11.65 3.08 0.75
C TYR A 36 10.40 3.46 -0.05
N LEU A 37 9.36 2.64 0.08
CA LEU A 37 8.02 2.96 -0.39
C LEU A 37 7.05 2.82 0.78
N ILE A 38 6.14 3.78 0.91
CA ILE A 38 4.98 3.63 1.78
C ILE A 38 3.83 3.21 0.89
N VAL A 39 3.50 1.93 0.99
CA VAL A 39 2.43 1.32 0.20
C VAL A 39 1.15 1.43 1.01
N ILE A 40 0.14 2.06 0.43
CA ILE A 40 -1.17 2.28 1.04
C ILE A 40 -2.20 1.58 0.17
N ASP A 41 -3.13 0.91 0.85
CA ASP A 41 -4.33 0.35 0.24
C ASP A 41 -5.52 0.86 1.04
N PHE A 42 -6.59 1.28 0.39
CA PHE A 42 -7.75 1.81 1.09
C PHE A 42 -8.96 0.98 0.71
N GLU A 43 -9.67 0.52 1.73
CA GLU A 43 -11.01 0.01 1.53
C GLU A 43 -12.02 1.11 1.83
N SER A 44 -13.12 1.11 1.07
CA SER A 44 -14.16 2.12 1.17
C SER A 44 -15.56 1.52 1.12
N THR A 45 -16.54 2.25 1.67
CA THR A 45 -17.94 1.90 1.53
C THR A 45 -18.33 1.80 0.05
N CYS A 46 -18.99 0.72 -0.35
CA CYS A 46 -19.44 0.52 -1.72
C CYS A 46 -20.82 -0.15 -1.80
N TRP A 47 -21.48 -0.06 -2.96
CA TRP A 47 -22.83 -0.56 -3.18
C TRP A 47 -22.96 -1.08 -4.62
N ASN A 48 -23.81 -2.10 -4.81
CA ASN A 48 -24.12 -2.67 -6.13
C ASN A 48 -25.62 -2.58 -6.44
N ASP A 49 -26.21 -1.40 -6.23
CA ASP A 49 -27.64 -1.15 -6.48
C ASP A 49 -27.88 -0.24 -7.70
N GLY A 50 -26.84 0.05 -8.47
CA GLY A 50 -26.88 0.94 -9.63
C GLY A 50 -27.10 2.41 -9.30
N LYS A 51 -27.19 2.78 -8.02
CA LYS A 51 -27.29 4.17 -7.60
C LYS A 51 -25.91 4.79 -7.50
N ARG A 52 -25.81 6.05 -7.91
CA ARG A 52 -24.64 6.88 -7.59
C ARG A 52 -24.78 7.33 -6.14
N HIS A 53 -24.27 6.51 -5.21
CA HIS A 53 -24.05 6.95 -3.85
C HIS A 53 -23.07 8.13 -3.88
N GLN A 54 -23.41 9.20 -3.17
CA GLN A 54 -22.80 10.51 -3.38
C GLN A 54 -21.39 10.63 -2.77
N SER A 55 -21.01 9.75 -1.84
CA SER A 55 -19.68 9.75 -1.24
C SER A 55 -19.32 8.37 -0.69
N GLN A 56 -18.18 7.84 -1.14
CA GLN A 56 -17.55 6.68 -0.52
C GLN A 56 -16.69 7.16 0.66
N GLU A 57 -16.72 6.43 1.77
CA GLU A 57 -15.93 6.72 2.96
C GLU A 57 -14.88 5.63 3.16
N ILE A 58 -13.67 6.00 3.59
CA ILE A 58 -12.63 5.03 3.95
C ILE A 58 -13.10 4.26 5.18
N ILE A 59 -13.02 2.92 5.11
CA ILE A 59 -13.38 2.00 6.21
C ILE A 59 -12.20 1.16 6.70
N GLU A 60 -11.11 1.10 5.92
CA GLU A 60 -9.84 0.49 6.33
C GLU A 60 -8.67 1.31 5.79
N PHE A 61 -7.62 1.47 6.60
CA PHE A 61 -6.41 2.20 6.23
C PHE A 61 -5.14 1.40 6.57
N PRO A 62 -4.84 0.33 5.84
CA PRO A 62 -3.53 -0.30 5.89
C PRO A 62 -2.46 0.53 5.16
N ALA A 63 -1.27 0.59 5.76
CA ALA A 63 -0.08 1.12 5.13
C ALA A 63 1.18 0.39 5.60
N VAL A 64 2.11 0.13 4.69
CA VAL A 64 3.37 -0.57 5.00
C VAL A 64 4.59 0.19 4.46
N LEU A 65 5.66 0.18 5.24
CA LEU A 65 6.97 0.69 4.83
C LEU A 65 7.80 -0.44 4.22
N LEU A 66 7.94 -0.44 2.90
CA LEU A 66 8.71 -1.42 2.14
C LEU A 66 10.13 -0.93 1.88
N ASN A 67 11.14 -1.75 2.20
CA ASN A 67 12.52 -1.52 1.77
C ASN A 67 12.72 -2.04 0.34
N THR A 68 13.08 -1.18 -0.59
CA THR A 68 13.18 -1.55 -2.02
C THR A 68 14.41 -2.43 -2.33
N SER A 69 15.45 -2.36 -1.50
CA SER A 69 16.67 -3.15 -1.67
C SER A 69 16.48 -4.61 -1.22
N THR A 70 15.81 -4.82 -0.08
CA THR A 70 15.56 -6.16 0.48
C THR A 70 14.22 -6.74 0.04
N GLY A 71 13.23 -5.89 -0.25
CA GLY A 71 11.85 -6.29 -0.51
C GLY A 71 11.07 -6.63 0.77
N GLU A 72 11.59 -6.26 1.94
CA GLU A 72 10.98 -6.58 3.23
C GLU A 72 10.15 -5.40 3.75
N ILE A 73 9.04 -5.73 4.40
CA ILE A 73 8.24 -4.77 5.17
C ILE A 73 8.96 -4.48 6.49
N GLN A 74 9.22 -3.21 6.77
CA GLN A 74 9.97 -2.77 7.94
C GLN A 74 9.09 -2.11 9.03
N SER A 75 7.86 -1.74 8.67
CA SER A 75 6.89 -1.13 9.57
C SER A 75 5.51 -1.23 8.93
N GLU A 76 4.48 -1.35 9.76
CA GLU A 76 3.08 -1.46 9.33
C GLU A 76 2.24 -0.48 10.16
N PHE A 77 1.17 0.00 9.54
CA PHE A 77 0.09 0.77 10.13
C PHE A 77 -1.20 0.14 9.62
N HIS A 78 -2.14 -0.10 10.52
CA HIS A 78 -3.42 -0.69 10.18
C HIS A 78 -4.47 -0.15 11.14
N THR A 79 -5.61 0.30 10.62
CA THR A 79 -6.70 0.86 11.40
C THR A 79 -8.00 0.76 10.62
N TYR A 80 -9.06 0.27 11.28
CA TYR A 80 -10.43 0.40 10.78
C TYR A 80 -10.97 1.81 11.07
N VAL A 81 -11.71 2.35 10.10
CA VAL A 81 -12.26 3.70 10.15
C VAL A 81 -13.78 3.60 10.22
N GLN A 82 -14.37 4.34 11.16
CA GLN A 82 -15.82 4.40 11.30
C GLN A 82 -16.42 5.42 10.32
N PRO A 83 -17.21 4.99 9.31
CA PRO A 83 -17.91 5.91 8.41
C PRO A 83 -18.97 6.71 9.18
N GLN A 84 -19.12 7.99 8.83
CA GLN A 84 -20.01 8.94 9.53
C GLN A 84 -21.26 9.27 8.72
N GLU A 85 -21.15 9.32 7.39
CA GLU A 85 -22.29 9.62 6.51
C GLU A 85 -23.13 8.36 6.25
N HIS A 86 -22.46 7.22 6.04
CA HIS A 86 -23.05 5.92 5.78
C HIS A 86 -22.49 4.86 6.75
N PRO A 87 -22.88 4.89 8.04
CA PRO A 87 -22.30 4.03 9.08
C PRO A 87 -22.58 2.53 8.87
N ILE A 88 -23.64 2.18 8.14
CA ILE A 88 -24.04 0.79 7.90
C ILE A 88 -23.49 0.32 6.56
N LEU A 89 -22.61 -0.70 6.61
CA LEU A 89 -22.03 -1.32 5.43
C LEU A 89 -23.12 -2.07 4.64
N SER A 90 -23.01 -2.03 3.32
CA SER A 90 -23.84 -2.89 2.47
C SER A 90 -23.35 -4.34 2.53
N GLU A 91 -24.23 -5.30 2.24
CA GLU A 91 -23.86 -6.70 2.11
C GLU A 91 -22.79 -6.89 1.03
N PHE A 92 -22.95 -6.21 -0.12
CA PHE A 92 -21.96 -6.20 -1.20
C PHE A 92 -20.58 -5.73 -0.73
N CYS A 93 -20.51 -4.66 0.06
CA CYS A 93 -19.25 -4.13 0.60
C CYS A 93 -18.59 -5.13 1.55
N THR A 94 -19.39 -5.74 2.41
CA THR A 94 -18.93 -6.77 3.36
C THR A 94 -18.40 -8.00 2.63
N GLU A 95 -19.09 -8.45 1.57
CA GLU A 95 -18.67 -9.59 0.74
C GLU A 95 -17.39 -9.31 -0.05
N LEU A 96 -17.27 -8.09 -0.58
CA LEU A 96 -16.14 -7.69 -1.42
C LEU A 96 -14.85 -7.50 -0.61
N THR A 97 -14.94 -6.80 0.52
CA THR A 97 -13.79 -6.42 1.35
C THR A 97 -13.50 -7.43 2.45
N GLY A 98 -14.51 -8.21 2.88
CA GLY A 98 -14.44 -9.07 4.05
C GLY A 98 -14.56 -8.33 5.39
N ILE A 99 -14.73 -7.00 5.37
CA ILE A 99 -14.84 -6.16 6.57
C ILE A 99 -16.26 -6.26 7.12
N LYS A 100 -16.36 -6.60 8.39
CA LYS A 100 -17.63 -6.72 9.11
C LYS A 100 -18.03 -5.41 9.78
N GLN A 101 -19.33 -5.29 10.07
CA GLN A 101 -19.91 -4.12 10.72
C GLN A 101 -19.29 -3.82 12.10
N ASP A 102 -19.03 -4.84 12.90
CA ASP A 102 -18.39 -4.70 14.22
C ASP A 102 -17.00 -4.07 14.13
N GLN A 103 -16.23 -4.37 13.08
CA GLN A 103 -14.89 -3.82 12.88
C GLN A 103 -14.90 -2.32 12.57
N VAL A 104 -15.89 -1.84 11.80
CA VAL A 104 -16.03 -0.40 11.52
C VAL A 104 -16.71 0.33 12.69
N ASP A 105 -17.60 -0.33 13.43
CA ASP A 105 -18.23 0.22 14.63
C ASP A 105 -17.22 0.45 15.76
N GLU A 106 -16.26 -0.47 15.93
CA GLU A 106 -15.12 -0.33 16.86
C GLU A 106 -13.98 0.53 16.27
N GLY A 107 -14.09 0.92 15.01
CA GLY A 107 -13.13 1.76 14.30
C GLY A 107 -13.05 3.18 14.89
N VAL A 108 -12.02 3.92 14.47
CA VAL A 108 -11.86 5.33 14.88
C VAL A 108 -12.40 6.27 13.79
N PRO A 109 -12.86 7.48 14.14
CA PRO A 109 -13.19 8.48 13.12
C PRO A 109 -11.99 8.81 12.24
N LEU A 110 -12.23 9.10 10.96
CA LEU A 110 -11.16 9.36 9.96
C LEU A 110 -10.12 10.38 10.42
N LYS A 111 -10.55 11.45 11.11
CA LYS A 111 -9.64 12.48 11.66
C LYS A 111 -8.63 11.90 12.66
N ILE A 112 -9.07 10.96 13.50
CA ILE A 112 -8.20 10.29 14.47
C ILE A 112 -7.26 9.32 13.76
N CYS A 113 -7.77 8.55 12.79
CA CYS A 113 -6.96 7.66 11.96
C CYS A 113 -5.81 8.44 11.29
N LEU A 114 -6.11 9.57 10.64
CA LEU A 114 -5.10 10.44 10.01
C LEU A 114 -4.07 10.96 11.03
N SER A 115 -4.50 11.33 12.24
CA SER A 115 -3.57 11.74 13.30
C SER A 115 -2.63 10.61 13.71
N GLN A 116 -3.13 9.39 13.85
CA GLN A 116 -2.34 8.20 14.16
C GLN A 116 -1.36 7.87 13.02
N PHE A 117 -1.83 7.94 11.77
CA PHE A 117 -0.99 7.75 10.58
C PHE A 117 0.14 8.79 10.53
N CYS A 118 -0.14 10.08 10.74
CA CYS A 118 0.90 11.12 10.79
C CYS A 118 1.95 10.85 11.88
N LYS A 119 1.54 10.37 13.06
CA LYS A 119 2.48 9.97 14.13
C LYS A 119 3.35 8.79 13.71
N TRP A 120 2.76 7.81 13.03
CA TRP A 120 3.51 6.68 12.47
C TRP A 120 4.54 7.14 11.43
N ILE A 121 4.16 8.05 10.50
CA ILE A 121 5.07 8.67 9.53
C ILE A 121 6.24 9.37 10.23
N GLN A 122 5.97 10.21 11.23
CA GLN A 122 7.02 10.91 11.97
C GLN A 122 8.00 9.94 12.64
N LYS A 123 7.51 8.85 13.22
CA LYS A 123 8.33 7.81 13.84
C LYS A 123 9.25 7.15 12.81
N ILE A 124 8.74 6.74 11.64
CA ILE A 124 9.57 6.10 10.62
C ILE A 124 10.58 7.08 10.00
N GLN A 125 10.23 8.37 9.84
CA GLN A 125 11.15 9.39 9.34
C GLN A 125 12.36 9.54 10.27
N GLN A 126 12.13 9.61 11.58
CA GLN A 126 13.21 9.72 12.57
C GLN A 126 14.08 8.46 12.61
N GLN A 127 13.47 7.27 12.59
CA GLN A 127 14.19 6.01 12.70
C GLN A 127 15.01 5.64 11.46
N LYS A 128 14.52 6.02 10.27
CA LYS A 128 15.09 5.59 8.98
C LYS A 128 15.77 6.73 8.21
N LYS A 129 15.74 7.96 8.73
CA LYS A 129 16.26 9.18 8.09
C LYS A 129 15.67 9.37 6.68
N ILE A 130 14.35 9.27 6.59
CA ILE A 130 13.60 9.34 5.33
C ILE A 130 13.23 10.78 4.97
N ILE A 131 13.38 11.14 3.68
CA ILE A 131 12.81 12.36 3.10
C ILE A 131 11.81 12.00 1.99
N PHE A 132 10.69 12.71 1.97
CA PHE A 132 9.69 12.61 0.91
C PHE A 132 10.03 13.58 -0.22
N ALA A 133 10.00 13.10 -1.46
CA ALA A 133 10.48 13.83 -2.63
C ALA A 133 9.63 15.06 -3.04
N ALA A 134 8.56 15.40 -2.31
CA ALA A 134 7.61 16.45 -2.66
C ALA A 134 8.15 17.90 -2.59
N GLY A 135 9.43 18.12 -2.25
CA GLY A 135 9.95 19.49 -2.10
C GLY A 135 11.45 19.65 -1.91
N VAL A 136 12.30 18.89 -2.62
CA VAL A 136 13.75 19.06 -2.48
C VAL A 136 14.41 19.47 -3.79
N SER A 137 14.87 20.72 -3.85
CA SER A 137 15.62 21.31 -4.96
C SER A 137 17.11 20.94 -4.93
N ASP A 138 17.66 20.54 -3.77
CA ASP A 138 19.09 20.23 -3.59
C ASP A 138 19.29 19.05 -2.63
N ILE A 139 19.47 17.84 -3.17
CA ILE A 139 19.91 16.67 -2.40
C ILE A 139 21.44 16.63 -2.44
N SER A 140 22.10 17.29 -1.48
CA SER A 140 23.57 17.32 -1.39
C SER A 140 24.17 16.61 -0.16
N THR A 141 23.39 15.77 0.56
CA THR A 141 23.90 15.03 1.72
C THR A 141 23.78 13.51 1.56
N SER A 142 24.91 12.80 1.72
CA SER A 142 25.09 11.36 1.46
C SER A 142 24.37 10.40 2.43
N GLU A 143 23.57 10.88 3.39
CA GLU A 143 22.92 10.02 4.41
C GLU A 143 21.39 9.94 4.33
N VAL A 144 20.77 10.67 3.41
CA VAL A 144 19.30 10.73 3.33
C VAL A 144 18.75 9.62 2.45
N LYS A 145 17.67 8.97 2.91
CA LYS A 145 16.96 7.93 2.16
C LYS A 145 15.68 8.47 1.54
N LEU A 146 15.50 8.28 0.25
CA LEU A 146 14.31 8.76 -0.45
C LEU A 146 13.13 7.81 -0.23
N CYS A 147 11.95 8.40 0.01
CA CYS A 147 10.71 7.64 0.12
C CYS A 147 9.59 8.27 -0.71
N ALA A 148 8.77 7.42 -1.29
CA ALA A 148 7.53 7.80 -1.99
C ALA A 148 6.33 7.11 -1.36
N PHE A 149 5.17 7.74 -1.47
CA PHE A 149 3.89 7.10 -1.25
C PHE A 149 3.45 6.41 -2.53
N VAL A 150 2.92 5.20 -2.41
CA VAL A 150 2.38 4.42 -3.52
C VAL A 150 1.03 3.89 -3.06
N THR A 151 0.02 4.09 -3.89
CA THR A 151 -1.32 3.54 -3.72
C THR A 151 -1.75 2.96 -5.06
N TRP A 152 -2.51 1.89 -5.04
CA TRP A 152 -3.32 1.53 -6.19
C TRP A 152 -4.75 2.01 -5.94
N SER A 153 -5.49 2.17 -7.01
CA SER A 153 -6.94 2.22 -6.96
C SER A 153 -7.38 1.02 -7.77
N ASP A 154 -8.00 0.04 -7.09
CA ASP A 154 -8.78 -0.93 -7.82
C ASP A 154 -9.96 -0.16 -8.42
N PHE A 155 -10.10 -0.20 -9.75
CA PHE A 155 -11.25 0.38 -10.42
C PHE A 155 -12.47 -0.49 -10.07
N LEU A 156 -13.12 -0.18 -8.94
CA LEU A 156 -14.43 -0.68 -8.55
C LEU A 156 -15.53 -0.07 -9.44
#